data_AF-A0A327ZJZ9-F1
#
_entry.id   AF-A0A327ZJZ9-F1
#
_cell.length_a   1.000
_cell.length_b   1.000
_cell.length_c   1.000
_cell.angle_alpha   90.00
_cell.angle_beta   90.00
_cell.angle_gamma   90.00
#
_symmetry.space_group_name_H-M   'P 1'
#
loop_
_entity.id
_entity.type
_entity.pdbx_description
1 polymer ?
#
loop_
_entity_poly.entity_id
_entity_poly.type
_entity_poly.pdbx_seq_one_letter_code
_entity_poly.pdbx_strand_id
1 'polypeptide(L)'
;MDLFRRVPQLFVGLFLYGVSMALMVESDLGLNPWDVFHQGLSEVTGISFGWIVLIVGVPVLLLWIPLRQRPGFGTIANLVVVGFSADFALWVLPMGEGIPAKVGYLVGGILLNGFATGLYIGSRMGPGPRDGLMTGLAARFPRLSLRLIRTGIELIVLGAGFLLGGTVGIGTIAYALAIGPLAHLFLPLLTVPERRRGDRTVRLPDPDAHPMPS
;
A
#
# COMPACT_ATOMS: atom_id res chain seq x y z
N MET A 1 22.58 -1.27 -10.37
CA MET A 1 22.50 -0.47 -9.13
C MET A 1 21.05 -0.17 -8.72
N ASP A 2 20.10 0.01 -9.64
CA ASP A 2 18.70 0.35 -9.28
C ASP A 2 17.96 -0.72 -8.45
N LEU A 3 18.16 -2.01 -8.74
CA LEU A 3 17.50 -3.11 -7.99
C LEU A 3 18.00 -3.21 -6.55
N PHE A 4 19.29 -2.94 -6.33
CA PHE A 4 19.94 -2.94 -5.02
C PHE A 4 19.37 -1.87 -4.07
N ARG A 5 18.76 -0.82 -4.63
CA ARG A 5 18.03 0.19 -3.86
C ARG A 5 16.54 -0.16 -3.74
N ARG A 6 15.91 -0.55 -4.85
CA ARG A 6 14.46 -0.80 -4.92
C ARG A 6 14.00 -1.98 -4.06
N VAL A 7 14.77 -3.06 -4.03
CA VAL A 7 14.41 -4.26 -3.26
C VAL A 7 14.43 -4.00 -1.76
N PRO A 8 15.54 -3.52 -1.14
CA PRO A 8 15.53 -3.17 0.27
C PRO A 8 14.49 -2.10 0.61
N GLN A 9 14.35 -1.08 -0.26
CA GLN A 9 13.35 -0.03 -0.05
C GLN A 9 11.92 -0.57 -0.02
N LEU A 10 11.59 -1.53 -0.90
CA LEU A 10 10.30 -2.21 -0.85
C LEU A 10 10.15 -2.95 0.49
N PHE A 11 11.06 -3.85 0.84
CA PHE A 11 10.90 -4.69 2.04
C PHE A 11 10.85 -3.87 3.32
N VAL A 12 11.68 -2.83 3.46
CA VAL A 12 11.61 -1.89 4.58
C VAL A 12 10.26 -1.17 4.58
N GLY A 13 9.81 -0.67 3.43
CA GLY A 13 8.51 -0.01 3.31
C GLY A 13 7.35 -0.92 3.72
N LEU A 14 7.35 -2.18 3.27
CA LEU A 14 6.30 -3.15 3.58
C LEU A 14 6.32 -3.57 5.05
N PHE A 15 7.50 -3.77 5.63
CA PHE A 15 7.64 -4.07 7.05
C PHE A 15 7.10 -2.93 7.92
N LEU A 16 7.53 -1.70 7.64
CA LEU A 16 7.04 -0.51 8.35
C LEU A 16 5.55 -0.27 8.14
N TYR A 17 5.01 -0.66 6.97
CA TYR A 17 3.57 -0.60 6.73
C TYR A 17 2.83 -1.55 7.68
N GLY A 18 3.25 -2.81 7.81
CA GLY A 18 2.66 -3.74 8.78
C GLY A 18 2.77 -3.25 10.23
N VAL A 19 3.94 -2.73 10.63
CA VAL A 19 4.12 -2.11 11.96
C VAL A 19 3.16 -0.94 12.17
N SER A 20 2.96 -0.10 11.16
CA SER A 20 2.01 1.02 11.26
C SER A 20 0.57 0.57 11.45
N MET A 21 0.17 -0.54 10.83
CA MET A 21 -1.16 -1.14 11.04
C MET A 21 -1.30 -1.62 12.48
N ALA A 22 -0.31 -2.33 13.02
CA ALA A 22 -0.32 -2.80 14.39
C ALA A 22 -0.42 -1.65 15.41
N LEU A 23 0.33 -0.57 15.21
CA LEU A 23 0.21 0.64 16.04
C LEU A 23 -1.21 1.20 16.00
N MET A 24 -1.82 1.30 14.81
CA MET A 24 -3.20 1.79 14.70
C MET A 24 -4.21 0.85 15.37
N VAL A 25 -4.03 -0.46 15.26
CA VAL A 25 -4.86 -1.48 15.94
C VAL A 25 -4.76 -1.32 17.45
N GLU A 26 -3.53 -1.28 18.00
CA GLU A 26 -3.30 -1.09 19.45
C GLU A 26 -3.78 0.27 19.97
N SER A 27 -3.92 1.27 19.10
CA SER A 27 -4.49 2.55 19.51
C SER A 27 -5.95 2.42 19.95
N ASP A 28 -6.73 1.51 19.35
CA ASP A 28 -8.15 1.34 19.60
C ASP A 28 -8.97 2.65 19.49
N LEU A 29 -8.48 3.61 18.68
CA LEU A 29 -9.15 4.91 18.44
C LEU A 29 -9.81 4.99 17.06
N GLY A 30 -9.67 3.95 16.24
CA GLY A 30 -10.22 3.84 14.90
C GLY A 30 -9.15 3.57 13.84
N LEU A 31 -9.53 2.79 12.83
CA LEU A 31 -8.62 2.33 11.77
C LEU A 31 -8.95 2.94 10.41
N ASN A 32 -8.07 2.74 9.43
CA ASN A 32 -8.40 3.04 8.04
C ASN A 32 -9.40 2.00 7.48
N PRO A 33 -10.15 2.31 6.40
CA PRO A 33 -11.25 1.47 5.92
C PRO A 33 -10.98 -0.02 5.76
N TRP A 34 -9.81 -0.37 5.23
CA TRP A 34 -9.46 -1.77 5.00
C TRP A 34 -9.10 -2.48 6.30
N ASP A 35 -8.47 -1.78 7.23
CA ASP A 35 -8.08 -2.35 8.51
C ASP A 35 -9.28 -2.49 9.45
N VAL A 36 -10.29 -1.62 9.33
CA VAL A 36 -11.61 -1.87 9.94
C VAL A 36 -12.20 -3.19 9.43
N PHE A 37 -12.11 -3.45 8.13
CA PHE A 37 -12.58 -4.71 7.55
C PHE A 37 -11.76 -5.92 8.01
N HIS A 38 -10.42 -5.82 7.98
CA HIS A 38 -9.55 -6.90 8.44
C HIS A 38 -9.75 -7.19 9.94
N GLN A 39 -9.86 -6.16 10.77
CA GLN A 39 -10.12 -6.31 12.19
C GLN A 39 -11.48 -6.95 12.44
N GLY A 40 -12.56 -6.45 11.82
CA GLY A 40 -13.88 -7.04 11.99
C GLY A 40 -13.94 -8.52 11.57
N LEU A 41 -13.25 -8.89 10.49
CA LEU A 41 -13.18 -10.29 10.08
C LEU A 41 -12.32 -11.13 11.04
N SER A 42 -11.27 -10.57 11.61
CA SER A 42 -10.44 -11.21 12.65
C SER A 42 -11.27 -11.50 13.91
N GLU A 43 -12.07 -10.55 14.38
CA GLU A 43 -12.97 -10.71 15.53
C GLU A 43 -14.03 -11.80 15.29
N VAL A 44 -14.63 -11.85 14.11
CA VAL A 44 -15.68 -12.83 13.79
C VAL A 44 -15.14 -14.24 13.57
N THR A 45 -13.93 -14.36 12.99
CA THR A 45 -13.35 -15.68 12.64
C THR A 45 -12.42 -16.25 13.69
N GLY A 46 -11.88 -15.43 14.59
CA GLY A 46 -10.81 -15.79 15.53
C GLY A 46 -9.44 -16.00 14.86
N ILE A 47 -9.30 -15.72 13.56
CA ILE A 47 -8.01 -15.75 12.85
C ILE A 47 -7.26 -14.45 13.14
N SER A 48 -5.93 -14.51 13.32
CA SER A 48 -5.14 -13.30 13.61
C SER A 48 -5.27 -12.24 12.50
N PHE A 49 -5.08 -10.98 12.89
CA PHE A 49 -5.22 -9.82 12.01
C PHE A 49 -4.34 -9.93 10.77
N GLY A 50 -3.06 -10.28 10.92
CA GLY A 50 -2.12 -10.44 9.82
C GLY A 50 -2.51 -11.56 8.86
N TRP A 51 -2.98 -12.70 9.35
CA TRP A 51 -3.52 -13.77 8.51
C TRP A 51 -4.77 -13.33 7.74
N ILE A 52 -5.65 -12.55 8.34
CA ILE A 52 -6.80 -11.97 7.65
C ILE A 52 -6.36 -11.05 6.51
N VAL A 53 -5.35 -10.20 6.73
CA VAL A 53 -4.78 -9.35 5.66
C VAL A 53 -4.31 -10.21 4.48
N LEU A 54 -3.63 -11.34 4.74
CA LEU A 54 -3.20 -12.28 3.71
C LEU A 54 -4.40 -12.92 2.98
N ILE A 55 -5.37 -13.44 3.74
CA ILE A 55 -6.53 -14.17 3.22
C ILE A 55 -7.40 -13.23 2.36
N VAL A 56 -7.65 -12.00 2.81
CA VAL A 56 -8.44 -11.00 2.07
C VAL A 56 -7.70 -10.50 0.82
N GLY A 57 -6.37 -10.45 0.83
CA GLY A 57 -5.62 -10.06 -0.36
C GLY A 57 -5.71 -11.08 -1.52
N VAL A 58 -5.94 -12.37 -1.24
CA VAL A 58 -6.12 -13.40 -2.28
C VAL A 58 -7.31 -13.11 -3.20
N PRO A 59 -8.57 -12.96 -2.72
CA PRO A 59 -9.69 -12.62 -3.58
C PRO A 59 -9.52 -11.25 -4.25
N VAL A 60 -8.89 -10.28 -3.59
CA VAL A 60 -8.55 -8.99 -4.22
C VAL A 60 -7.63 -9.19 -5.43
N LEU A 61 -6.64 -10.08 -5.35
CA LEU A 61 -5.80 -10.44 -6.49
C LEU A 61 -6.56 -11.26 -7.55
N LEU A 62 -7.51 -12.11 -7.16
CA LEU A 62 -8.36 -12.81 -8.13
C LEU A 62 -9.25 -11.85 -8.93
N LEU A 63 -9.70 -10.75 -8.32
CA LEU A 63 -10.41 -9.67 -9.03
C LEU A 63 -9.55 -8.99 -10.10
N TRP A 64 -8.23 -9.17 -10.10
CA TRP A 64 -7.37 -8.63 -11.16
C TRP A 64 -7.43 -9.44 -12.47
N ILE A 65 -7.85 -10.71 -12.41
CA ILE A 65 -8.01 -11.57 -13.59
C ILE A 65 -8.96 -10.95 -14.62
N PRO A 66 -10.21 -10.55 -14.27
CA PRO A 66 -11.10 -9.86 -15.21
C PRO A 66 -10.59 -8.46 -15.59
N LEU A 67 -9.78 -7.83 -14.74
CA LEU A 67 -9.14 -6.53 -15.02
C LEU A 67 -7.90 -6.63 -15.92
N ARG A 68 -7.48 -7.87 -16.27
CA ARG A 68 -6.29 -8.16 -17.09
C ARG A 68 -5.00 -7.53 -16.52
N GLN A 69 -4.93 -7.36 -15.20
CA GLN A 69 -3.71 -6.92 -14.54
C GLN A 69 -2.84 -8.11 -14.14
N ARG A 70 -1.53 -7.97 -14.30
CA ARG A 70 -0.57 -8.99 -13.87
C ARG A 70 0.05 -8.56 -12.54
N PRO A 71 -0.07 -9.38 -11.46
CA PRO A 71 0.61 -9.08 -10.21
C PRO A 71 2.12 -9.08 -10.42
N GLY A 72 2.78 -8.05 -9.90
CA GLY A 72 4.23 -7.94 -9.91
C GLY A 72 4.86 -8.58 -8.67
N PHE A 73 6.19 -8.63 -8.62
CA PHE A 73 6.93 -9.07 -7.43
C PHE A 73 6.54 -8.25 -6.18
N GLY A 74 6.43 -6.92 -6.32
CA GLY A 74 6.01 -6.05 -5.23
C GLY A 74 4.59 -6.31 -4.75
N THR A 75 3.69 -6.81 -5.60
CA THR A 75 2.31 -7.12 -5.23
C THR A 75 2.24 -8.32 -4.29
N ILE A 76 2.94 -9.42 -4.62
CA ILE A 76 2.98 -10.62 -3.79
C ILE A 76 3.78 -10.35 -2.52
N ALA A 77 4.92 -9.66 -2.63
CA ALA A 77 5.71 -9.25 -1.48
C ALA A 77 4.89 -8.36 -0.53
N ASN A 78 4.10 -7.41 -1.05
CA ASN A 78 3.22 -6.55 -0.24
C ASN A 78 2.24 -7.40 0.57
N LEU A 79 1.52 -8.30 -0.09
CA LEU A 79 0.56 -9.17 0.58
C LEU A 79 1.19 -9.95 1.74
N VAL A 80 2.31 -10.62 1.47
CA VAL A 80 2.96 -11.53 2.42
C VAL A 80 3.65 -10.75 3.55
N VAL A 81 4.49 -9.78 3.20
CA VAL A 81 5.32 -9.07 4.18
C VAL A 81 4.46 -8.20 5.10
N VAL A 82 3.44 -7.51 4.57
CA VAL A 82 2.61 -6.62 5.38
C VAL A 82 1.86 -7.40 6.46
N GLY A 83 1.17 -8.50 6.12
CA GLY A 83 0.41 -9.24 7.11
C GLY A 83 1.29 -9.93 8.15
N PHE A 84 2.41 -10.54 7.76
CA PHE A 84 3.35 -11.10 8.75
C PHE A 84 3.98 -10.03 9.64
N SER A 85 4.28 -8.85 9.09
CA SER A 85 4.84 -7.74 9.87
C SER A 85 3.82 -7.14 10.83
N ALA A 86 2.53 -7.13 10.45
CA ALA A 86 1.44 -6.70 11.33
C ALA A 86 1.30 -7.64 12.53
N ASP A 87 1.22 -8.96 12.31
CA ASP A 87 1.14 -9.93 13.42
C ASP A 87 2.39 -9.91 14.30
N PHE A 88 3.58 -9.83 13.69
CA PHE A 88 4.81 -9.69 14.45
C PHE A 88 4.80 -8.44 15.33
N ALA A 89 4.36 -7.29 14.79
CA ALA A 89 4.31 -6.06 15.55
C ALA A 89 3.24 -6.11 16.65
N LEU A 90 2.05 -6.66 16.40
CA LEU A 90 1.02 -6.87 17.42
C LEU A 90 1.50 -7.79 18.55
N TRP A 91 2.32 -8.79 18.22
CA TRP A 91 2.90 -9.69 19.22
C TRP A 91 3.95 -9.02 20.13
N VAL A 92 4.69 -8.03 19.60
CA VAL A 92 5.78 -7.35 20.33
C VAL A 92 5.32 -6.06 21.02
N LEU A 93 4.32 -5.37 20.47
CA LEU A 93 3.84 -4.10 21.01
C LEU A 93 3.15 -4.33 22.36
N PRO A 94 3.48 -3.52 23.38
CA PRO A 94 2.70 -3.54 24.61
C PRO A 94 1.32 -2.94 24.35
N MET A 95 0.33 -3.44 25.08
CA MET A 95 -1.02 -2.91 25.04
C MET A 95 -1.01 -1.40 25.31
N GLY A 96 -1.74 -0.65 24.47
CA GLY A 96 -1.90 0.80 24.60
C GLY A 96 -2.74 1.18 25.83
N GLU A 97 -2.13 1.18 27.02
CA GLU A 97 -2.81 1.54 28.25
C GLU A 97 -2.87 3.07 28.45
N GLY A 98 -4.10 3.58 28.58
CA GLY A 98 -4.36 5.00 28.80
C GLY A 98 -4.37 5.85 27.52
N ILE A 99 -5.03 7.01 27.62
CA ILE A 99 -5.26 7.91 26.48
C ILE A 99 -3.95 8.39 25.82
N PRO A 100 -2.89 8.77 26.55
CA PRO A 100 -1.65 9.23 25.92
C PRO A 100 -0.98 8.15 25.05
N ALA A 101 -0.95 6.89 25.50
CA ALA A 101 -0.38 5.78 24.74
C ALA A 101 -1.21 5.53 23.47
N LYS A 102 -2.54 5.44 23.60
CA LYS A 102 -3.47 5.28 22.48
C LYS A 102 -3.30 6.38 21.43
N VAL A 103 -3.23 7.64 21.85
CA VAL A 103 -3.00 8.77 20.93
C VAL A 103 -1.61 8.69 20.29
N GLY A 104 -0.57 8.34 21.04
CA GLY A 104 0.78 8.16 20.53
C GLY A 104 0.86 7.08 19.46
N TYR A 105 0.22 5.94 19.69
CA TYR A 105 0.08 4.84 18.75
C TYR A 105 -0.70 5.24 17.49
N LEU A 106 -1.81 5.95 17.63
CA LEU A 106 -2.59 6.44 16.50
C LEU A 106 -1.76 7.40 15.63
N VAL A 107 -1.17 8.43 16.23
CA VAL A 107 -0.41 9.46 15.51
C VAL A 107 0.85 8.84 14.90
N GLY A 108 1.59 8.05 15.66
CA GLY A 108 2.77 7.34 15.19
C GLY A 108 2.43 6.38 14.04
N GLY A 109 1.34 5.63 14.17
CA GLY A 109 0.81 4.72 13.15
C GLY A 109 0.46 5.46 11.85
N ILE A 110 -0.30 6.55 11.92
CA ILE A 110 -0.68 7.36 10.73
C ILE A 110 0.57 7.91 10.02
N LEU A 111 1.50 8.51 10.76
CA LEU A 111 2.72 9.10 10.19
C LEU A 111 3.61 8.02 9.57
N LEU A 112 3.82 6.92 10.29
CA LEU A 112 4.61 5.79 9.80
C LEU A 112 3.96 5.16 8.58
N ASN A 113 2.63 5.04 8.54
CA ASN A 113 1.90 4.50 7.41
C ASN A 113 2.10 5.35 6.15
N GLY A 114 2.02 6.68 6.27
CA GLY A 114 2.30 7.59 5.15
C GLY A 114 3.74 7.45 4.63
N PHE A 115 4.72 7.39 5.54
CA PHE A 115 6.13 7.21 5.20
C PHE A 115 6.39 5.85 4.53
N ALA A 116 5.87 4.77 5.12
CA ALA A 116 5.96 3.41 4.60
C ALA A 116 5.31 3.26 3.23
N THR A 117 4.16 3.90 3.01
CA THR A 117 3.49 3.99 1.71
C THR A 117 4.39 4.64 0.66
N GLY A 118 5.07 5.74 1.04
CA GLY A 118 6.06 6.40 0.18
C GLY A 118 7.23 5.48 -0.20
N LEU A 119 7.79 4.74 0.76
CA LEU A 119 8.87 3.78 0.51
C LEU A 119 8.44 2.67 -0.44
N TYR A 120 7.31 2.00 -0.15
CA TYR A 120 6.84 0.85 -0.91
C TYR A 120 6.47 1.27 -2.34
N ILE A 121 5.61 2.27 -2.51
CA ILE A 121 5.19 2.73 -3.85
C ILE A 121 6.40 3.31 -4.60
N GLY A 122 7.25 4.06 -3.90
CA GLY A 122 8.45 4.68 -4.44
C GLY A 122 9.49 3.67 -4.96
N SER A 123 9.45 2.41 -4.52
CA SER A 123 10.29 1.33 -5.05
C SER A 123 9.97 0.96 -6.50
N ARG A 124 8.75 1.28 -6.97
CA ARG A 124 8.25 1.01 -8.33
C ARG A 124 8.35 -0.46 -8.74
N MET A 125 8.11 -1.38 -7.80
CA MET A 125 8.14 -2.83 -8.05
C MET A 125 6.75 -3.48 -8.19
N GLY A 126 5.72 -2.65 -8.32
CA GLY A 126 4.32 -3.07 -8.49
C GLY A 126 3.45 -2.58 -7.34
N PRO A 127 2.16 -2.29 -7.60
CA PRO A 127 1.22 -1.86 -6.57
C PRO A 127 0.83 -3.03 -5.66
N GLY A 128 0.42 -2.72 -4.43
CA GLY A 128 -0.24 -3.68 -3.55
C GLY A 128 -1.61 -4.13 -4.10
N PRO A 129 -2.19 -5.25 -3.60
CA PRO A 129 -3.46 -5.79 -4.08
C PRO A 129 -4.59 -4.76 -4.14
N ARG A 130 -4.76 -3.97 -3.07
CA ARG A 130 -5.74 -2.87 -2.97
C ARG A 130 -5.49 -1.81 -4.04
N ASP A 131 -4.25 -1.35 -4.15
CA ASP A 131 -3.91 -0.22 -5.02
C ASP A 131 -4.11 -0.59 -6.50
N GLY A 132 -3.70 -1.80 -6.89
CA GLY A 132 -3.93 -2.26 -8.27
C GLY A 132 -5.40 -2.58 -8.57
N LEU A 133 -6.20 -2.98 -7.57
CA LEU A 133 -7.66 -3.08 -7.75
C LEU A 133 -8.27 -1.72 -8.10
N MET A 134 -7.88 -0.66 -7.37
CA MET A 134 -8.35 0.71 -7.62
C MET A 134 -7.93 1.20 -9.01
N THR A 135 -6.66 1.05 -9.39
CA THR A 135 -6.19 1.49 -10.72
C THR A 135 -6.75 0.62 -11.84
N GLY A 136 -7.04 -0.65 -11.59
CA GLY A 136 -7.59 -1.58 -12.57
C GLY A 136 -9.04 -1.30 -12.89
N LEU A 137 -9.84 -1.02 -11.86
CA LEU A 137 -11.21 -0.56 -12.06
C LEU A 137 -11.22 0.78 -12.81
N ALA A 138 -10.32 1.72 -12.47
CA ALA A 138 -10.22 2.98 -13.20
C ALA A 138 -9.85 2.80 -14.67
N ALA A 139 -8.91 1.90 -14.98
CA ALA A 139 -8.56 1.56 -16.36
C ALA A 139 -9.70 0.85 -17.11
N ARG A 140 -10.48 0.02 -16.41
CA ARG A 140 -11.62 -0.72 -16.99
C ARG A 140 -12.85 0.15 -17.23
N PHE A 141 -13.04 1.19 -16.42
CA PHE A 141 -14.18 2.11 -16.46
C PHE A 141 -13.69 3.57 -16.60
N PRO A 142 -13.21 3.98 -17.78
CA PRO A 142 -12.57 5.28 -17.99
C PRO A 142 -13.50 6.49 -17.79
N ARG A 143 -14.81 6.27 -17.71
CA ARG A 143 -15.81 7.32 -17.41
C ARG A 143 -15.92 7.65 -15.92
N LEU A 144 -15.43 6.76 -15.06
CA LEU A 144 -15.43 6.97 -13.61
C LEU A 144 -14.09 7.55 -13.17
N SER A 145 -14.11 8.52 -12.26
CA SER A 145 -12.88 9.07 -11.70
C SER A 145 -12.23 8.08 -10.73
N LEU A 146 -10.89 8.06 -10.67
CA LEU A 146 -10.15 7.26 -9.69
C LEU A 146 -10.60 7.58 -8.25
N ARG A 147 -10.91 8.85 -7.97
CA ARG A 147 -11.43 9.28 -6.68
C ARG A 147 -12.77 8.60 -6.35
N LEU A 148 -13.70 8.56 -7.29
CA LEU A 148 -15.01 7.92 -7.08
C LEU A 148 -14.87 6.42 -6.82
N ILE A 149 -14.03 5.73 -7.61
CA ILE A 149 -13.78 4.28 -7.43
C ILE A 149 -13.15 4.02 -6.07
N ARG A 150 -12.10 4.77 -5.72
CA ARG A 150 -11.41 4.65 -4.43
C ARG A 150 -12.38 4.87 -3.27
N THR A 151 -13.13 5.97 -3.29
CA THR A 151 -14.09 6.30 -2.23
C THR A 151 -15.21 5.26 -2.14
N GLY A 152 -15.75 4.79 -3.26
CA GLY A 152 -16.78 3.74 -3.26
C GLY A 152 -16.29 2.45 -2.61
N ILE A 153 -15.10 1.98 -3.00
CA ILE A 153 -14.50 0.77 -2.41
C ILE A 153 -14.22 0.99 -0.92
N GLU A 154 -13.61 2.12 -0.56
CA GLU A 154 -13.29 2.45 0.84
C GLU A 154 -14.56 2.50 1.71
N LEU A 155 -15.66 3.09 1.24
CA LEU A 155 -16.92 3.11 1.99
C LEU A 155 -17.55 1.71 2.13
N ILE A 156 -17.49 0.88 1.08
CA ILE A 156 -18.01 -0.49 1.13
C ILE A 156 -17.25 -1.32 2.15
N VAL A 157 -15.91 -1.32 2.11
CA VAL A 157 -15.10 -2.11 3.06
C VAL A 157 -15.19 -1.55 4.48
N LEU A 158 -15.22 -0.23 4.64
CA LEU A 158 -15.44 0.41 5.95
C LEU A 158 -16.78 -0.01 6.55
N GLY A 159 -17.85 0.06 5.76
CA GLY A 159 -19.19 -0.33 6.20
C GLY A 159 -19.28 -1.82 6.55
N ALA A 160 -18.72 -2.69 5.70
CA ALA A 160 -18.66 -4.12 5.97
C ALA A 160 -17.86 -4.43 7.24
N GLY A 161 -16.69 -3.81 7.41
CA GLY A 161 -15.85 -3.99 8.59
C GLY A 161 -16.52 -3.50 9.87
N PHE A 162 -17.18 -2.35 9.82
CA PHE A 162 -17.92 -1.81 10.95
C PHE A 162 -19.06 -2.74 11.38
N LEU A 163 -19.80 -3.30 10.42
CA LEU A 163 -20.86 -4.29 10.70
C LEU A 163 -20.31 -5.61 11.29
N LEU A 164 -19.06 -5.96 10.98
CA LEU A 164 -18.36 -7.11 11.54
C LEU A 164 -17.70 -6.81 12.90
N GLY A 165 -17.80 -5.57 13.42
CA GLY A 165 -17.25 -5.19 14.72
C GLY A 165 -15.87 -4.53 14.68
N GLY A 166 -15.35 -4.18 13.51
CA GLY A 166 -14.10 -3.42 13.39
C GLY A 166 -14.21 -1.99 13.97
N THR A 167 -13.13 -1.50 14.56
CA THR A 167 -13.10 -0.23 15.28
C THR A 167 -13.14 0.97 14.32
N VAL A 168 -14.26 1.69 14.33
CA VAL A 168 -14.42 2.99 13.68
C VAL A 168 -14.48 4.08 14.74
N GLY A 169 -13.67 5.13 14.58
CA GLY A 169 -13.60 6.20 15.57
C GLY A 169 -12.91 7.45 15.06
N ILE A 170 -12.45 8.29 15.99
CA ILE A 170 -11.76 9.55 15.67
C ILE A 170 -10.47 9.30 14.87
N GLY A 171 -9.81 8.16 15.09
CA GLY A 171 -8.65 7.71 14.33
C GLY A 171 -8.95 7.44 12.87
N THR A 172 -10.14 6.94 12.55
CA THR A 172 -10.59 6.75 11.15
C THR A 172 -10.69 8.08 10.41
N ILE A 173 -11.26 9.10 11.07
CA ILE A 173 -11.38 10.45 10.53
C ILE A 173 -10.00 11.09 10.39
N ALA A 174 -9.17 11.01 11.44
CA ALA A 174 -7.81 11.53 11.43
C ALA A 174 -6.97 10.92 10.30
N TYR A 175 -7.04 9.59 10.11
CA TYR A 175 -6.38 8.90 9.02
C TYR A 175 -6.86 9.40 7.65
N ALA A 176 -8.18 9.49 7.44
CA ALA A 176 -8.75 9.95 6.17
C ALA A 176 -8.29 11.37 5.79
N LEU A 177 -8.16 12.25 6.77
CA LEU A 177 -7.67 13.62 6.57
C LEU A 177 -6.15 13.69 6.37
N ALA A 178 -5.38 12.87 7.09
CA ALA A 178 -3.92 12.93 7.10
C ALA A 178 -3.25 12.18 5.93
N ILE A 179 -3.82 11.04 5.50
CA ILE A 179 -3.13 10.15 4.55
C ILE A 179 -2.89 10.80 3.19
N GLY A 180 -3.81 11.67 2.73
CA GLY A 180 -3.66 12.41 1.47
C GLY A 180 -2.45 13.35 1.48
N PRO A 181 -2.37 14.30 2.42
CA PRO A 181 -1.20 15.16 2.62
C PRO A 181 0.11 14.38 2.82
N LEU A 182 0.10 13.34 3.65
CA LEU A 182 1.30 12.52 3.91
C LEU A 182 1.77 11.80 2.64
N ALA A 183 0.86 11.24 1.86
CA ALA A 183 1.21 10.62 0.58
C ALA A 183 1.79 11.66 -0.40
N HIS A 184 1.21 12.86 -0.47
CA HIS A 184 1.72 13.95 -1.31
C HIS A 184 3.13 14.40 -0.90
N LEU A 185 3.45 14.36 0.40
CA LEU A 185 4.77 14.66 0.92
C LEU A 185 5.78 13.54 0.63
N PHE A 186 5.47 12.31 1.02
CA PHE A 186 6.45 11.22 1.03
C PHE A 186 6.67 10.55 -0.33
N LEU A 187 5.64 10.49 -1.19
CA LEU A 187 5.79 9.83 -2.50
C LEU A 187 6.88 10.48 -3.35
N PRO A 188 6.90 11.81 -3.58
CA PRO A 188 7.96 12.42 -4.40
C PRO A 188 9.35 12.27 -3.78
N LEU A 189 9.44 12.37 -2.45
CA LEU A 189 10.71 12.30 -1.71
C LEU A 189 11.37 10.91 -1.78
N LEU A 190 10.56 9.85 -1.78
CA LEU A 190 11.03 8.47 -1.64
C LEU A 190 10.99 7.69 -2.95
N THR A 191 10.45 8.28 -4.02
CA THR A 191 10.38 7.62 -5.33
C THR A 191 11.75 7.48 -5.96
N VAL A 192 12.15 6.24 -6.29
CA VAL A 192 13.39 5.98 -7.03
C VAL A 192 13.24 6.50 -8.46
N PRO A 193 14.10 7.41 -8.97
CA PRO A 193 13.98 7.99 -10.31
C PRO A 193 13.88 6.96 -11.44
N GLU A 194 13.21 7.31 -12.54
CA GLU A 194 13.25 6.46 -13.74
C GLU A 194 14.60 6.70 -14.39
N ARG A 195 15.34 5.62 -14.65
CA ARG A 195 16.53 5.72 -15.49
C ARG A 195 16.02 6.12 -16.87
N ARG A 196 16.24 7.38 -17.28
CA ARG A 196 15.91 7.86 -18.63
C ARG A 196 16.47 6.84 -19.62
N ARG A 197 15.61 6.16 -20.36
CA ARG A 197 15.98 5.26 -21.45
C ARG A 197 16.39 6.12 -22.65
N GLY A 198 17.51 6.84 -22.51
CA GLY A 198 17.95 7.87 -23.44
C GLY A 198 19.45 8.03 -23.39
N ASP A 199 20.17 6.99 -23.83
CA ASP A 199 21.54 7.13 -24.33
C ASP A 199 21.83 6.11 -25.45
N ARG A 200 20.78 5.82 -26.24
CA ARG A 200 20.97 5.42 -27.63
C ARG A 200 20.64 6.64 -28.47
N THR A 201 21.54 7.62 -28.48
CA THR A 201 21.69 8.43 -29.69
C THR A 201 21.89 7.44 -30.82
N VAL A 202 20.83 7.23 -31.58
CA VAL A 202 20.94 6.65 -32.92
C VAL A 202 21.92 7.56 -33.63
N ARG A 203 23.16 7.08 -33.77
CA ARG A 203 24.13 7.69 -34.67
C ARG A 203 23.49 7.54 -36.04
N LEU A 204 22.86 8.61 -36.55
CA LEU A 204 22.41 8.63 -37.93
C LEU A 204 23.64 8.28 -38.80
N PRO A 205 23.49 7.44 -39.82
CA PRO A 205 24.57 7.18 -40.76
C PRO A 205 25.13 8.51 -41.26
N ASP A 206 26.44 8.66 -41.21
CA ASP A 206 27.13 9.80 -41.79
C ASP A 206 26.78 9.85 -43.28
N PRO A 207 26.12 10.91 -43.79
CA PRO A 207 25.78 11.02 -45.20
C PRO A 207 27.01 11.05 -46.12
N ASP A 208 28.19 11.34 -45.56
CA ASP A 208 29.43 11.58 -46.31
C ASP A 208 30.36 10.36 -46.37
N ALA A 209 29.88 9.18 -45.96
CA ALA A 209 30.64 7.93 -46.11
C ALA A 209 30.72 7.52 -47.59
N HIS A 210 31.71 8.05 -48.31
CA HIS A 210 32.03 7.63 -49.68
C HIS A 210 32.39 6.14 -49.73
N PRO A 211 31.86 5.37 -50.70
CA PRO A 211 32.25 3.98 -50.89
C PRO A 211 33.72 3.90 -51.31
N MET A 212 34.50 3.08 -50.62
CA MET A 212 35.88 2.78 -50.97
C MET A 212 35.92 2.06 -52.34
N PRO A 213 36.77 2.50 -53.28
CA PRO A 213 36.93 1.82 -54.55
C PRO A 213 37.59 0.44 -54.34
N SER A 214 37.02 -0.55 -55.04
CA SER A 214 37.43 -1.96 -55.10
C SER A 214 38.79 -2.18 -55.74
#